data_AF-D9X3Z7-F1
#
_entry.id   AF-D9X3Z7-F1
#
_cell.length_a   1.000
_cell.length_b   1.000
_cell.length_c   1.000
_cell.angle_alpha   90.00
_cell.angle_beta   90.00
_cell.angle_gamma   90.00
#
_symmetry.space_group_name_H-M   'P 1'
#
loop_
_entity.id
_entity.type
_entity.pdbx_description
1 polymer ?
#
loop_
_entity_poly.entity_id
_entity_poly.type
_entity_poly.pdbx_seq_one_letter_code
_entity_poly.pdbx_strand_id
1 'polypeptide(L)'
;MRLRIQRATWPRNALILTDTPRPDCADCDGVGGTEHHYGDHDTGEYAGTDWEPCTCWNEDRRWFLLPIPRRPRWLYRHRQDPDPWAPNGYSDEPPF
;
A
#
# COMPACT_ATOMS: atom_id res chain seq x y z
N MET A 1 15.58 -6.02 9.81
CA MET A 1 15.60 -5.30 8.52
C MET A 1 15.20 -6.21 7.36
N ARG A 2 14.11 -5.86 6.69
CA ARG A 2 13.53 -6.49 5.51
C ARG A 2 13.03 -5.41 4.56
N LEU A 3 13.81 -5.17 3.52
CA LEU A 3 13.53 -4.13 2.54
C LEU A 3 12.41 -4.54 1.58
N ARG A 4 11.47 -3.63 1.34
CA ARG A 4 10.40 -3.77 0.35
C ARG A 4 10.31 -2.52 -0.51
N ILE A 5 10.05 -2.73 -1.80
CA ILE A 5 9.77 -1.62 -2.72
C ILE A 5 8.31 -1.25 -2.54
N GLN A 6 8.06 0.03 -2.30
CA GLN A 6 6.73 0.61 -2.18
C GLN A 6 6.60 1.81 -3.11
N ARG A 7 5.35 2.15 -3.43
CA ARG A 7 5.03 3.36 -4.20
C ARG A 7 4.67 4.48 -3.24
N ALA A 8 5.47 5.55 -3.21
CA ALA A 8 5.14 6.80 -2.56
C ALA A 8 4.35 7.69 -3.51
N THR A 9 3.27 8.30 -3.02
CA THR A 9 2.44 9.24 -3.80
C THR A 9 2.75 10.71 -3.48
N TRP A 10 3.29 10.99 -2.29
CA TRP A 10 3.63 12.32 -1.80
C TRP A 10 5.12 12.43 -1.47
N PRO A 11 5.78 13.57 -1.73
CA PRO A 11 5.28 14.76 -2.43
C PRO A 11 5.21 14.57 -3.97
N ARG A 12 5.86 13.53 -4.49
CA ARG A 12 5.79 13.12 -5.90
C ARG A 12 5.68 11.60 -5.99
N ASN A 13 5.06 11.14 -7.07
CA ASN A 13 4.92 9.72 -7.34
C ASN A 13 6.30 9.08 -7.58
N ALA A 14 6.75 8.18 -6.70
CA ALA A 14 8.07 7.58 -6.74
C ALA A 14 8.04 6.14 -6.22
N LEU A 15 9.00 5.32 -6.66
CA LEU A 15 9.34 4.08 -5.97
C LEU A 15 10.31 4.41 -4.84
N ILE A 16 9.98 3.91 -3.66
CA ILE A 16 10.81 3.99 -2.47
C ILE A 16 11.14 2.59 -2.00
N LEU A 17 12.31 2.44 -1.39
CA LEU A 17 12.69 1.27 -0.63
C LEU A 17 12.44 1.57 0.83
N THR A 18 11.62 0.76 1.49
CA THR A 18 11.33 0.90 2.93
C THR A 18 11.71 -0.35 3.67
N ASP A 19 12.17 -0.19 4.91
CA ASP A 19 12.22 -1.32 5.84
C ASP A 19 10.80 -1.71 6.26
N THR A 20 10.57 -2.99 6.52
CA THR A 20 9.28 -3.50 6.97
C THR A 20 9.43 -4.46 8.14
N PRO A 21 8.43 -4.53 9.05
CA PRO A 21 8.45 -5.46 10.17
C PRO A 21 8.72 -6.89 9.72
N ARG A 22 9.43 -7.64 10.57
CA ARG A 22 9.56 -9.09 10.38
C ARG A 22 8.23 -9.75 10.72
N PRO A 23 7.63 -10.54 9.81
CA PRO A 23 6.29 -11.11 10.02
C PRO A 23 6.24 -12.00 11.27
N ASP A 24 7.30 -12.74 11.55
CA ASP A 24 7.39 -13.67 12.69
C ASP A 24 8.26 -13.09 13.82
N CYS A 25 8.20 -11.78 14.05
CA CYS A 25 8.96 -11.15 15.13
C CYS A 25 8.31 -11.48 16.49
N ALA A 26 9.04 -12.12 17.40
CA ALA A 26 8.52 -12.49 18.71
C ALA A 26 8.05 -11.30 19.57
N ASP A 27 8.57 -10.09 19.31
CA ASP A 27 8.22 -8.89 20.07
C ASP A 27 6.95 -8.18 19.57
N CYS A 28 6.66 -8.27 18.27
CA CYS A 28 5.58 -7.46 17.66
C CYS A 28 4.71 -8.21 16.65
N ASP A 29 4.93 -9.51 16.45
CA ASP A 29 4.17 -10.41 15.57
C ASP A 29 3.90 -9.83 14.16
N GLY A 30 4.90 -9.12 13.61
CA GLY A 30 4.79 -8.50 12.29
C GLY A 30 3.99 -7.20 12.21
N VAL A 31 3.43 -6.71 13.32
CA VAL A 31 2.72 -5.43 13.40
C VAL A 31 3.69 -4.25 13.22
N GLY A 32 4.86 -4.34 13.85
CA GLY A 32 5.91 -3.31 13.76
C GLY A 32 6.04 -2.42 14.99
N GLY A 33 5.24 -2.64 16.02
CA GLY A 33 5.33 -1.90 17.26
C GLY A 33 4.18 -2.29 18.17
N THR A 34 4.12 -1.61 19.31
CA THR A 34 3.12 -1.84 20.34
C THR A 34 2.41 -0.53 20.65
N GLU A 35 1.08 -0.58 20.71
CA GLU A 35 0.26 0.53 21.17
C GLU A 35 0.13 0.47 22.70
N HIS A 36 0.42 1.58 23.36
CA HIS A 36 0.32 1.72 24.81
C HIS A 36 -0.74 2.76 25.15
N HIS A 37 -1.91 2.29 25.59
CA HIS A 37 -2.96 3.16 26.11
C HIS A 37 -2.61 3.62 27.52
N TYR A 38 -2.80 4.90 27.83
CA TYR A 38 -2.59 5.45 29.16
C TYR A 38 -3.76 6.32 29.60
N GLY A 39 -3.96 6.35 30.92
CA GLY A 39 -4.98 7.16 31.57
C GLY A 39 -4.43 8.48 32.08
N ASP A 40 -5.33 9.45 32.25
CA ASP A 40 -5.06 10.69 32.97
C ASP A 40 -4.72 10.36 34.43
N HIS A 41 -3.69 11.01 34.95
CA HIS A 41 -3.18 10.69 36.28
C HIS A 41 -4.17 11.02 37.40
N ASP A 42 -5.05 12.01 37.20
CA ASP A 42 -5.94 12.53 38.25
C ASP A 42 -7.34 11.91 38.15
N THR A 43 -7.85 11.66 36.94
CA THR A 43 -9.19 11.10 36.73
C THR A 43 -9.19 9.59 36.47
N GLY A 44 -8.06 9.03 36.03
CA GLY A 44 -7.96 7.64 35.57
C GLY A 44 -8.69 7.38 34.25
N GLU A 45 -9.23 8.41 33.59
CA GLU A 45 -9.89 8.30 32.29
C GLU A 45 -8.87 8.13 31.16
N TYR A 46 -9.28 7.60 30.01
CA TYR A 46 -8.39 7.46 28.86
C TYR A 46 -7.83 8.83 28.41
N ALA A 47 -6.51 8.96 28.42
CA ALA A 47 -5.80 10.19 28.04
C ALA A 47 -5.12 10.10 26.67
N GLY A 48 -4.75 8.90 26.23
CA GLY A 48 -4.08 8.75 24.95
C GLY A 48 -3.55 7.36 24.67
N THR A 49 -2.93 7.25 23.51
CA THR A 49 -2.22 6.06 23.05
C THR A 49 -0.87 6.49 22.50
N ASP A 50 0.18 5.90 23.04
CA ASP A 50 1.53 6.04 22.51
C ASP A 50 1.87 4.84 21.62
N TRP A 51 2.72 5.10 20.62
CA TRP A 51 3.22 4.07 19.72
C TRP A 51 4.70 3.82 20.00
N GLU A 52 5.04 2.60 20.40
CA GLU A 52 6.43 2.17 20.56
C GLU A 52 6.87 1.30 19.37
N PRO A 53 7.75 1.79 18.49
CA PRO A 53 8.19 1.03 17.32
C PRO A 53 9.09 -0.14 17.73
N CYS A 54 8.85 -1.31 17.13
CA CYS A 54 9.67 -2.51 17.36
C CYS A 54 11.05 -2.37 16.72
N THR A 55 12.09 -2.79 17.44
CA THR A 55 13.49 -2.73 16.98
C THR A 55 13.82 -3.67 15.82
N CYS A 56 12.92 -4.60 15.44
CA CYS A 56 13.15 -5.56 14.37
C CYS A 56 13.21 -4.93 12.96
N TRP A 57 12.67 -3.72 12.84
CA TRP A 57 12.65 -2.87 11.65
C TRP A 57 12.81 -1.40 12.07
N ASN A 58 12.84 -0.48 11.11
CA ASN A 58 12.94 0.95 11.39
C ASN A 58 12.07 1.74 10.40
N GLU A 59 11.11 2.49 10.93
CA GLU A 59 10.14 3.26 10.13
C GLU A 59 10.75 4.43 9.35
N ASP A 60 11.83 5.02 9.88
CA ASP A 60 12.53 6.14 9.25
C ASP A 60 13.43 5.71 8.08
N ARG A 61 13.70 4.41 7.95
CA ARG A 61 14.53 3.86 6.88
C ARG A 61 13.76 3.79 5.56
N ARG A 62 13.78 4.91 4.86
CA ARG A 62 13.22 5.08 3.50
C ARG A 62 14.24 5.65 2.54
N TRP A 63 14.36 5.06 1.36
CA TRP A 63 15.22 5.54 0.28
C TRP A 63 14.41 5.77 -0.99
N PHE A 64 14.56 6.95 -1.58
CA PHE A 64 14.03 7.19 -2.91
C PHE A 64 14.86 6.41 -3.93
N LEU A 65 14.20 5.54 -4.70
CA LEU A 65 14.83 4.80 -5.78
C LEU A 65 14.73 5.58 -7.09
N LEU A 66 13.49 5.84 -7.54
CA LEU A 66 13.25 6.54 -8.81
C LEU A 66 11.83 7.15 -8.87
N PRO A 67 11.65 8.29 -9.57
CA PRO A 67 10.34 8.88 -9.80
C PRO A 67 9.52 8.04 -10.81
N ILE A 68 8.24 7.87 -10.55
CA ILE A 68 7.33 7.18 -11.46
C ILE A 68 6.73 8.21 -12.43
N PRO A 69 6.99 8.11 -13.75
CA PRO A 69 6.45 9.04 -14.73
C PRO A 69 4.92 8.96 -14.75
N ARG A 70 4.26 10.13 -14.84
CA ARG A 70 2.81 10.19 -15.07
C ARG A 70 2.55 9.69 -16.48
N ARG A 71 1.74 8.64 -16.64
CA ARG A 71 1.40 8.10 -17.97
C ARG A 71 0.76 9.23 -18.81
N PRO A 72 1.31 9.56 -19.99
CA PRO A 72 0.72 10.58 -20.85
C PRO A 72 -0.68 10.14 -21.30
N ARG A 73 -1.64 11.08 -21.27
CA ARG A 73 -3.06 10.83 -21.54
C ARG A 73 -3.32 10.21 -22.92
N TRP A 74 -2.40 10.33 -23.88
CA TRP A 74 -2.52 9.71 -25.20
C TRP A 74 -2.47 8.17 -25.15
N LEU A 75 -1.81 7.57 -24.15
CA LEU A 75 -1.70 6.10 -24.04
C LEU A 75 -3.03 5.46 -23.61
N TYR A 76 -3.97 6.25 -23.08
CA TYR A 76 -5.32 5.77 -22.74
C TYR A 76 -6.26 5.71 -23.95
N ARG A 77 -5.89 6.31 -25.10
CA ARG A 77 -6.77 6.41 -26.28
C ARG A 77 -6.61 5.27 -27.30
N HIS A 78 -5.58 4.43 -27.16
CA HIS A 78 -5.30 3.31 -28.07
C HIS A 78 -5.86 1.97 -27.57
N ARG A 79 -7.11 1.96 -27.08
CA ARG A 79 -7.88 0.72 -26.94
C ARG A 79 -9.18 0.86 -27.72
N GLN A 80 -9.02 1.11 -29.02
CA GLN A 80 -10.03 0.84 -30.04
C GLN A 80 -9.50 -0.27 -30.97
N ASP A 81 -8.81 -1.26 -30.41
CA ASP A 81 -8.84 -2.56 -31.09
C ASP A 81 -10.27 -3.06 -30.92
N PRO A 82 -11.05 -3.23 -32.00
CA PRO A 82 -12.34 -3.88 -31.91
C PRO A 82 -12.08 -5.25 -31.30
N ASP A 83 -12.74 -5.55 -30.18
CA ASP A 83 -12.71 -6.89 -29.60
C ASP A 83 -13.17 -7.88 -30.70
N PRO A 84 -12.34 -8.83 -31.14
CA PRO A 84 -12.73 -9.83 -32.14
C PRO A 84 -13.93 -10.69 -31.68
N TRP A 85 -14.25 -10.65 -30.38
CA TRP A 85 -15.35 -11.36 -29.74
C TRP A 85 -16.49 -10.43 -29.30
N ALA A 86 -16.52 -9.19 -29.80
CA ALA A 86 -17.63 -8.27 -29.56
C ALA A 86 -18.97 -8.96 -29.89
N PRO A 87 -20.02 -8.77 -29.07
CA PRO A 87 -21.24 -9.60 -29.02
C PRO A 87 -22.20 -9.40 -30.23
N ASN A 88 -21.68 -8.99 -31.38
CA ASN A 88 -22.44 -8.87 -32.62
C ASN A 88 -22.73 -10.25 -33.26
N GLY A 89 -22.39 -11.34 -32.57
CA GLY A 89 -22.64 -12.73 -32.96
C GLY A 89 -23.94 -13.30 -32.38
N TYR A 90 -25.02 -12.53 -32.33
CA TYR A 90 -26.34 -13.12 -32.17
C TYR A 90 -26.72 -13.77 -33.51
N SER A 91 -26.75 -15.10 -33.52
CA SER A 91 -27.36 -15.87 -34.60
C SER A 91 -28.86 -15.60 -34.60
N ASP A 92 -29.42 -15.35 -35.79
CA ASP A 92 -30.86 -15.17 -36.02
C ASP A 92 -31.66 -16.50 -35.94
N GLU A 93 -31.06 -17.60 -35.49
CA GLU A 93 -31.72 -18.90 -35.40
C GLU A 93 -32.58 -18.99 -34.11
N PRO A 94 -33.91 -19.21 -34.22
CA PRO A 94 -34.77 -19.29 -33.05
C PRO A 94 -34.54 -20.60 -32.29
N PRO A 95 -34.58 -20.60 -30.95
CA PRO A 95 -34.55 -21.85 -30.20
C PRO A 95 -35.88 -22.57 -30.40
N PHE A 96 -35.79 -23.85 -30.73
CA PHE A 96 -36.89 -24.82 -30.78
C PHE A 96 -37.69 -24.86 -29.47
#